data_AF-A0A3D2U2R7-F1
#
_entry.id   AF-A0A3D2U2R7-F1
#
_cell.length_a   1.000
_cell.length_b   1.000
_cell.length_c   1.000
_cell.angle_alpha   90.00
_cell.angle_beta   90.00
_cell.angle_gamma   90.00
#
_symmetry.space_group_name_H-M   'P 1'
#
loop_
_entity.id
_entity.type
_entity.pdbx_description
1 polymer ?
#
loop_
_entity_poly.entity_id
_entity_poly.type
_entity_poly.pdbx_seq_one_letter_code
_entity_poly.pdbx_strand_id
1 'polypeptide(L)'
;LTEIEKSMEDKAAREIATLRGGIRPLRTVGSIAPLIGLLGTVVGMIVAFRTASQGLGRGERMAEGIYLALMTTAAGLTIAIPTLLLSAIFTARVERFFREMAEELVPTILCLARIAPEEGAEPAAATTPEVVNV
;
A
#
# COMPACT_ATOMS: atom_id res chain seq x y z
N LEU A 1 25.21 -6.44 -19.46
CA LEU A 1 24.23 -5.31 -19.48
C LEU A 1 22.91 -5.68 -18.82
N THR A 2 22.23 -6.73 -19.30
CA THR A 2 20.95 -7.22 -18.76
C THR A 2 21.00 -7.65 -17.29
N GLU A 3 22.12 -8.18 -16.78
CA GLU A 3 22.23 -8.52 -15.36
C GLU A 3 22.28 -7.31 -14.42
N ILE A 4 23.00 -6.25 -14.82
CA ILE A 4 23.10 -5.01 -14.03
C ILE A 4 21.76 -4.28 -14.02
N GLU A 5 21.10 -4.22 -15.17
CA GLU A 5 19.75 -3.67 -15.33
C GLU A 5 18.75 -4.40 -14.42
N LYS A 6 18.70 -5.74 -14.50
CA LYS A 6 17.82 -6.56 -13.67
C LYS A 6 18.11 -6.43 -12.18
N SER A 7 19.39 -6.42 -11.79
CA SER A 7 19.79 -6.25 -10.38
C SER A 7 19.40 -4.88 -9.82
N MET A 8 19.46 -3.83 -10.65
CA MET A 8 19.00 -2.49 -10.26
C MET A 8 17.47 -2.39 -10.20
N GLU A 9 16.75 -2.94 -11.19
CA GLU A 9 15.29 -3.00 -11.16
C GLU A 9 14.80 -3.74 -9.91
N ASP A 10 15.41 -4.87 -9.57
CA ASP A 10 15.06 -5.64 -8.37
C ASP A 10 15.32 -4.86 -7.08
N LYS A 11 16.42 -4.09 -7.01
CA LYS A 11 16.71 -3.22 -5.85
C LYS A 11 15.72 -2.05 -5.76
N ALA A 12 15.42 -1.38 -6.88
CA ALA A 12 14.44 -0.31 -6.94
C ALA A 12 13.04 -0.81 -6.54
N ALA A 13 12.63 -1.98 -7.03
CA ALA A 13 11.35 -2.60 -6.70
C ALA A 13 11.24 -2.94 -5.20
N ARG A 14 12.32 -3.41 -4.58
CA ARG A 14 12.36 -3.68 -3.12
C ARG A 14 12.22 -2.40 -2.30
N GLU A 15 12.90 -1.33 -2.69
CA GLU A 15 12.79 -0.03 -2.01
C GLU A 15 11.36 0.52 -2.11
N ILE A 16 10.77 0.47 -3.30
CA ILE A 16 9.37 0.85 -3.56
C ILE A 16 8.42 0.02 -2.71
N ALA A 17 8.62 -1.30 -2.62
CA ALA A 17 7.77 -2.18 -1.82
C ALA A 17 7.79 -1.79 -0.34
N THR A 18 8.95 -1.39 0.18
CA THR A 18 9.13 -0.96 1.57
C THR A 18 8.40 0.35 1.85
N LEU A 19 8.55 1.36 0.98
CA LEU A 19 7.81 2.62 1.09
C LEU A 19 6.29 2.43 0.92
N ARG A 20 5.85 1.58 -0.03
CA ARG A 20 4.43 1.24 -0.20
C ARG A 20 3.86 0.51 1.03
N GLY A 21 4.71 -0.22 1.77
CA GLY A 21 4.36 -0.89 3.02
C GLY A 21 3.79 0.07 4.06
N GLY A 22 4.37 1.27 4.22
CA GLY A 22 3.89 2.29 5.16
C GLY A 22 2.56 2.94 4.78
N ILE A 23 2.23 3.01 3.48
CA ILE A 23 0.99 3.63 2.97
C ILE A 23 -0.18 2.63 2.94
N ARG A 24 0.13 1.33 2.89
CA ARG A 24 -0.85 0.23 2.90
C ARG A 24 -1.85 0.29 4.06
N PRO A 25 -1.44 0.43 5.33
CA PRO A 25 -2.39 0.48 6.45
C PRO A 25 -3.32 1.70 6.39
N LEU A 26 -2.85 2.87 5.95
CA LEU A 26 -3.69 4.07 5.79
C LEU A 26 -4.84 3.80 4.82
N ARG A 27 -4.54 3.19 3.67
CA ARG A 27 -5.54 2.82 2.66
C ARG A 27 -6.56 1.84 3.24
N THR A 28 -6.07 0.82 3.94
CA THR A 28 -6.93 -0.18 4.58
C THR A 28 -7.87 0.44 5.60
N VAL A 29 -7.36 1.32 6.47
CA VAL A 29 -8.20 2.04 7.46
C VAL A 29 -9.23 2.92 6.76
N GLY A 30 -8.84 3.65 5.71
CA GLY A 30 -9.74 4.47 4.92
C GLY A 30 -10.87 3.67 4.25
N SER A 31 -10.61 2.42 3.85
CA SER A 31 -11.62 1.54 3.27
C SER A 31 -12.49 0.82 4.31
N ILE A 32 -11.97 0.53 5.50
CA ILE A 32 -12.71 -0.15 6.58
C ILE A 32 -13.58 0.83 7.38
N ALA A 33 -13.16 2.08 7.57
CA ALA A 33 -13.90 3.06 8.36
C ALA A 33 -15.37 3.27 7.93
N PRO A 34 -15.72 3.37 6.63
CA PRO A 34 -17.12 3.43 6.19
C PRO A 34 -17.91 2.16 6.51
N LEU A 35 -17.26 0.99 6.43
CA LEU A 35 -17.90 -0.30 6.71
C LEU A 35 -18.27 -0.40 8.20
N ILE A 36 -17.44 0.16 9.09
CA ILE A 36 -17.76 0.28 10.52
C ILE A 36 -18.95 1.23 10.73
N GLY A 37 -19.01 2.35 10.02
CA GLY A 37 -20.14 3.28 10.08
C GLY A 37 -21.46 2.63 9.63
N LEU A 38 -21.41 1.84 8.55
CA LEU A 38 -22.52 1.04 8.05
C LEU A 38 -22.94 -0.06 9.05
N LEU A 39 -22.00 -0.71 9.73
CA LEU A 39 -22.34 -1.65 10.80
C LEU A 39 -23.12 -0.94 11.92
N GLY A 40 -22.72 0.30 12.25
CA GLY A 40 -23.43 1.15 13.21
C GLY A 40 -24.87 1.45 12.81
N THR A 41 -25.17 1.61 11.50
CA THR A 41 -26.56 1.80 11.05
C THR A 41 -27.42 0.59 11.32
N VAL A 42 -26.87 -0.60 11.03
CA VAL A 42 -27.56 -1.87 11.27
C VAL A 42 -27.85 -2.04 12.76
N VAL A 43 -26.87 -1.76 13.62
CA VAL A 43 -27.05 -1.84 15.08
C VAL A 43 -28.09 -0.82 15.57
N GLY A 44 -28.04 0.44 15.11
CA GLY A 44 -29.01 1.47 15.49
C GLY A 44 -30.44 1.13 15.08
N MET A 45 -30.62 0.55 13.88
CA MET A 45 -31.91 0.09 13.40
C MET A 45 -32.43 -1.13 14.20
N ILE A 46 -31.56 -2.07 14.58
CA ILE A 46 -31.93 -3.20 15.46
C ILE A 46 -32.44 -2.68 16.80
N VAL A 47 -31.76 -1.69 17.39
CA VAL A 47 -32.19 -1.08 18.65
C VAL A 47 -33.54 -0.39 18.47
N ALA A 48 -33.71 0.43 17.42
CA ALA A 48 -34.96 1.13 17.12
C ALA A 48 -36.16 0.17 16.99
N PHE A 49 -35.99 -0.95 16.27
CA PHE A 49 -37.04 -1.96 16.15
C PHE A 49 -37.32 -2.71 17.45
N ARG A 50 -36.29 -2.96 18.27
CA ARG A 50 -36.45 -3.61 19.57
C ARG A 50 -37.21 -2.73 20.57
N THR A 51 -37.00 -1.42 20.57
CA THR A 51 -37.79 -0.49 21.41
C THR A 51 -39.20 -0.30 20.88
N ALA A 52 -39.41 -0.34 19.57
CA ALA A 52 -40.73 -0.23 18.97
C ALA A 52 -41.67 -1.39 19.38
N SER A 53 -41.13 -2.60 19.58
CA SER A 53 -41.90 -3.79 19.96
C SER A 53 -42.33 -3.83 21.43
N GLN A 54 -41.74 -3.03 22.31
CA GLN A 54 -41.96 -3.10 23.77
C GLN A 54 -43.11 -2.23 24.33
N GLY A 55 -43.70 -1.35 23.52
CA GLY A 55 -44.92 -0.61 23.87
C GLY A 55 -44.76 0.60 24.83
N LEU A 56 -45.42 1.70 24.47
CA LEU A 56 -45.38 3.08 25.01
C LEU A 56 -44.05 3.87 24.82
N GLY A 57 -44.17 5.03 24.16
CA GLY A 57 -43.04 5.89 23.75
C GLY A 57 -42.46 5.57 22.36
N ARG A 58 -43.29 5.08 21.43
CA ARG A 58 -42.86 4.45 20.16
C ARG A 58 -42.13 5.37 19.19
N GLY A 59 -42.56 6.63 19.04
CA GLY A 59 -41.99 7.54 18.05
C GLY A 59 -40.62 8.08 18.45
N GLU A 60 -40.51 8.56 19.68
CA GLU A 60 -39.32 9.27 20.17
C GLU A 60 -38.12 8.34 20.35
N ARG A 61 -38.33 7.15 20.94
CA ARG A 61 -37.26 6.14 21.08
C ARG A 61 -36.85 5.50 19.76
N MET A 62 -37.74 5.45 18.77
CA MET A 62 -37.39 4.97 17.44
C MET A 62 -36.57 6.02 16.68
N ALA A 63 -36.94 7.30 16.80
CA ALA A 63 -36.18 8.41 16.24
C ALA A 63 -34.74 8.46 16.80
N GLU A 64 -34.57 8.16 18.09
CA GLU A 64 -33.25 8.09 18.74
C GLU A 64 -32.35 6.99 18.13
N GLY A 65 -32.89 5.78 17.89
CA GLY A 65 -32.13 4.70 17.26
C GLY A 65 -31.76 4.99 15.79
N ILE A 66 -32.64 5.69 15.07
CA ILE A 66 -32.35 6.17 13.71
C ILE A 66 -31.29 7.27 13.73
N TYR A 67 -31.38 8.21 14.67
CA TYR A 67 -30.37 9.25 14.85
C TYR A 67 -28.99 8.65 15.13
N LEU A 68 -28.93 7.65 16.02
CA LEU A 68 -27.69 6.93 16.31
C LEU A 68 -27.11 6.28 15.04
N ALA A 69 -27.95 5.60 14.23
CA ALA A 69 -27.55 5.00 12.97
C ALA A 69 -26.95 6.03 11.98
N LEU A 70 -27.59 7.18 11.84
CA LEU A 70 -27.10 8.25 10.98
C LEU A 70 -25.77 8.82 11.49
N MET A 71 -25.65 9.00 12.80
CA MET A 71 -24.45 9.60 13.39
C MET A 71 -23.22 8.69 13.29
N THR A 72 -23.38 7.36 13.42
CA THR A 72 -22.29 6.41 13.18
C THR A 72 -21.83 6.41 11.72
N THR A 73 -22.75 6.62 10.77
CA THR A 73 -22.40 6.75 9.34
C THR A 73 -21.60 8.02 9.10
N ALA A 74 -22.08 9.14 9.63
CA ALA A 74 -21.40 10.42 9.52
C ALA A 74 -19.97 10.32 10.08
N ALA A 75 -19.81 9.76 11.29
CA ALA A 75 -18.50 9.54 11.90
C ALA A 75 -17.57 8.66 11.05
N GLY A 76 -18.08 7.53 10.51
CA GLY A 76 -17.30 6.65 9.63
C GLY A 76 -16.81 7.36 8.36
N LEU A 77 -17.66 8.19 7.75
CA LEU A 77 -17.31 8.98 6.57
C LEU A 77 -16.34 10.13 6.89
N THR A 78 -16.52 10.81 8.03
CA THR A 78 -15.61 11.88 8.47
C THR A 78 -14.18 11.37 8.66
N ILE A 79 -13.99 10.11 9.07
CA ILE A 79 -12.67 9.49 9.19
C ILE A 79 -12.17 8.98 7.84
N ALA A 80 -13.05 8.36 7.04
CA ALA A 80 -12.68 7.73 5.77
C ALA A 80 -12.18 8.73 4.71
N ILE A 81 -12.89 9.84 4.52
CA ILE A 81 -12.59 10.85 3.50
C ILE A 81 -11.15 11.40 3.64
N PRO A 82 -10.74 11.98 4.80
CA PRO A 82 -9.39 12.52 4.95
C PRO A 82 -8.33 11.42 4.87
N THR A 83 -8.60 10.23 5.42
CA THR A 83 -7.66 9.10 5.38
C THR A 83 -7.37 8.65 3.95
N LEU A 84 -8.42 8.49 3.14
CA LEU A 84 -8.28 8.09 1.73
C LEU A 84 -7.57 9.16 0.91
N LEU A 85 -7.94 10.44 1.09
CA LEU A 85 -7.28 11.57 0.43
C LEU A 85 -5.78 11.62 0.76
N LEU A 86 -5.43 11.49 2.04
CA LEU A 86 -4.04 11.52 2.48
C LEU A 86 -3.25 10.33 1.91
N SER A 87 -3.85 9.13 1.90
CA SER A 87 -3.23 7.94 1.31
C SER A 87 -2.98 8.08 -0.20
N ALA A 88 -3.88 8.77 -0.91
CA ALA A 88 -3.76 9.04 -2.34
C ALA A 88 -2.64 10.05 -2.62
N ILE A 89 -2.59 11.16 -1.87
CA ILE A 89 -1.54 12.19 -2.00
C ILE A 89 -0.16 11.60 -1.69
N PHE A 90 -0.03 10.82 -0.61
CA PHE A 90 1.22 10.15 -0.26
C PHE A 90 1.66 9.15 -1.34
N THR A 91 0.73 8.33 -1.85
CA THR A 91 1.04 7.40 -2.95
C THR A 91 1.53 8.17 -4.18
N ALA A 92 0.85 9.24 -4.57
CA ALA A 92 1.21 10.05 -5.73
C ALA A 92 2.57 10.76 -5.56
N ARG A 93 2.87 11.25 -4.35
CA ARG A 93 4.18 11.84 -4.00
C ARG A 93 5.31 10.82 -4.14
N VAL A 94 5.13 9.63 -3.56
CA VAL A 94 6.11 8.55 -3.65
C VAL A 94 6.33 8.13 -5.10
N GLU A 95 5.26 7.94 -5.88
CA GLU A 95 5.39 7.58 -7.30
C GLU A 95 6.04 8.69 -8.14
N ARG A 96 5.80 9.97 -7.83
CA ARG A 96 6.50 11.08 -8.50
C ARG A 96 7.99 11.05 -8.22
N PHE A 97 8.39 10.90 -6.96
CA PHE A 97 9.78 10.81 -6.57
C PHE A 97 10.51 9.65 -7.27
N PHE A 98 9.86 8.49 -7.35
CA PHE A 98 10.42 7.35 -8.08
C PHE A 98 10.51 7.56 -9.59
N ARG A 99 9.51 8.23 -10.21
CA ARG A 99 9.57 8.57 -11.63
C ARG A 99 10.74 9.52 -11.92
N GLU A 100 10.91 10.55 -11.09
CA GLU A 100 12.02 11.50 -11.21
C GLU A 100 13.38 10.79 -11.05
N MET A 101 13.53 9.91 -10.05
CA MET A 101 14.74 9.09 -9.90
C MET A 101 14.99 8.18 -11.11
N ALA A 102 13.96 7.54 -11.65
CA ALA A 102 14.10 6.64 -12.79
C ALA A 102 14.49 7.40 -14.07
N GLU A 103 13.90 8.57 -14.33
CA GLU A 103 14.23 9.41 -15.48
C GLU A 103 15.70 9.86 -15.50
N GLU A 104 16.30 10.10 -14.34
CA GLU A 104 17.68 10.60 -14.24
C GLU A 104 18.74 9.49 -14.12
N LEU A 105 18.45 8.41 -13.38
CA LEU A 105 19.38 7.29 -13.22
C LEU A 105 19.46 6.40 -14.46
N VAL A 106 18.33 6.05 -15.09
CA VAL A 106 18.28 5.09 -16.21
C VAL A 106 19.21 5.49 -17.37
N PRO A 107 19.16 6.72 -17.92
CA PRO A 107 20.05 7.11 -19.02
C PRO A 107 21.52 7.22 -18.59
N THR A 108 21.79 7.62 -17.34
CA THR A 108 23.16 7.74 -16.80
C THR A 108 23.80 6.36 -16.64
N ILE A 109 23.07 5.37 -16.14
CA ILE A 109 23.52 3.98 -16.03
C ILE A 109 23.76 3.38 -17.41
N LEU A 110 22.83 3.57 -18.36
CA LEU A 110 23.00 3.10 -19.74
C LEU A 110 24.20 3.76 -20.43
N CYS A 111 24.48 5.03 -20.12
CA CYS A 111 25.66 5.73 -20.61
C CYS A 111 26.94 5.16 -20.01
N LEU A 112 27.01 4.96 -18.68
CA LEU A 112 28.16 4.35 -18.01
C LEU A 112 28.41 2.91 -18.45
N ALA A 113 27.35 2.12 -18.63
CA ALA A 113 27.44 0.74 -19.09
C ALA A 113 27.87 0.65 -20.57
N ARG A 114 27.69 1.73 -21.34
CA ARG A 114 28.18 1.86 -22.71
C ARG A 114 29.64 2.36 -22.77
N ILE A 115 30.08 3.10 -21.74
CA ILE A 115 31.45 3.61 -21.62
C ILE A 115 32.37 2.57 -20.99
N ALA A 116 31.89 1.71 -20.09
CA ALA A 116 32.62 0.54 -19.63
C ALA A 116 32.71 -0.47 -20.78
N PRO A 117 33.85 -0.54 -21.50
CA PRO A 117 34.07 -1.64 -22.43
C PRO A 117 34.20 -2.90 -21.57
N GLU A 118 33.81 -4.05 -22.10
CA GLU A 118 34.12 -5.34 -21.51
C GLU A 118 35.61 -5.39 -21.10
N GLU A 119 35.93 -5.20 -19.82
CA GLU A 119 37.17 -5.73 -19.26
C GLU A 119 36.97 -7.25 -19.11
N GLY A 120 37.16 -7.94 -20.23
CA GLY A 120 37.74 -9.28 -20.30
C GLY A 120 36.82 -10.47 -19.97
N ALA A 121 36.25 -11.07 -21.00
CA ALA A 121 35.94 -12.49 -21.00
C ALA A 121 37.23 -13.36 -20.98
N GLU A 122 37.45 -14.03 -19.84
CA GLU A 122 37.95 -15.41 -19.59
C GLU A 122 39.29 -15.95 -20.19
N PRO A 123 39.99 -16.86 -19.47
CA PRO A 123 39.69 -18.29 -19.69
C PRO A 123 39.78 -19.20 -18.46
N ALA A 124 38.95 -20.26 -18.49
CA ALA A 124 39.11 -21.48 -17.73
C ALA A 124 40.46 -22.21 -17.98
N ALA A 125 40.84 -23.04 -16.99
CA ALA A 125 41.87 -24.10 -16.98
C ALA A 125 43.30 -23.74 -16.52
N ALA A 126 43.51 -23.86 -15.21
CA ALA A 126 44.76 -24.37 -14.63
C ALA A 126 44.46 -25.01 -13.27
N THR A 127 43.86 -26.21 -13.30
CA THR A 127 43.92 -27.14 -12.17
C THR A 127 45.38 -27.49 -11.91
N THR A 128 45.82 -27.20 -10.70
CA THR A 128 47.08 -27.60 -10.05
C THR A 128 47.40 -29.10 -10.22
N PRO A 129 48.68 -29.49 -10.08
CA PRO A 129 49.28 -30.64 -10.75
C PRO A 129 48.92 -31.99 -10.13
N GLU A 130 49.04 -32.99 -11.00
CA GLU A 130 49.19 -34.41 -10.74
C GLU A 130 50.27 -34.73 -9.68
N VAL A 131 49.87 -35.46 -8.62
CA VAL A 131 50.68 -36.45 -7.86
C VAL A 131 49.65 -37.48 -7.33
N VAL A 132 49.42 -38.63 -7.94
CA VAL A 132 50.24 -39.87 -7.98
C VAL A 132 50.62 -40.37 -6.57
N ASN A 133 49.80 -41.32 -6.10
CA ASN A 133 50.16 -42.64 -5.54
C ASN A 133 50.71 -42.74 -4.10
N VAL A 134 49.95 -43.38 -3.20
CA VAL A 134 50.25 -44.68 -2.52
C VAL A 134 48.93 -45.34 -2.14
#